data_AF-A0A7K0A3S2-F1
#
_entry.id   AF-A0A7K0A3S2-F1
#
_cell.length_a   1.000
_cell.length_b   1.000
_cell.length_c   1.000
_cell.angle_alpha   90.00
_cell.angle_beta   90.00
_cell.angle_gamma   90.00
#
_symmetry.space_group_name_H-M   'P 1'
#
loop_
_entity.id
_entity.type
_entity.pdbx_description
1 polymer ?
#
loop_
_entity_poly.entity_id
_entity_poly.type
_entity_poly.pdbx_seq_one_letter_code
_entity_poly.pdbx_strand_id
1 'polypeptide(L)'
;MADFLEEFAAALDGRLGTGPDAALSRELKNPLLDLARVVAHSTERKNAPLATFIAGRYVELRRAQGADDMTAIGEVAEAAEKLLPAEGD
;
A
#
# COMPACT_ATOMS: atom_id res chain seq x y z
N MET A 1 5.41 1.83 22.74
CA MET A 1 4.95 0.57 22.13
C MET A 1 5.54 0.60 20.75
N ALA A 2 6.50 -0.26 20.42
CA ALA A 2 6.91 -0.36 19.02
C ALA A 2 5.62 -0.67 18.21
N ASP A 3 5.46 0.03 17.09
CA ASP A 3 4.27 -0.08 16.24
C ASP A 3 4.21 -1.55 15.78
N PHE A 4 3.10 -2.25 15.99
CA PHE A 4 2.95 -3.66 15.59
C PHE A 4 3.39 -3.86 14.13
N LEU A 5 3.17 -2.87 13.27
CA LEU A 5 3.59 -2.89 11.88
C LEU A 5 5.12 -2.88 11.70
N GLU A 6 5.85 -2.19 12.57
CA GLU A 6 7.33 -2.18 12.58
C GLU A 6 7.87 -3.53 13.07
N GLU A 7 7.31 -4.07 14.16
CA GLU A 7 7.70 -5.40 14.67
C GLU A 7 7.38 -6.50 13.65
N PHE A 8 6.24 -6.38 12.96
CA PHE A 8 5.81 -7.33 11.95
C PHE A 8 6.71 -7.28 10.71
N ALA A 9 7.05 -6.09 10.22
CA ALA A 9 8.02 -5.92 9.12
C ALA A 9 9.37 -6.55 9.50
N ALA A 10 9.91 -6.20 10.66
CA ALA A 10 11.19 -6.76 11.14
C ALA A 10 11.16 -8.29 11.27
N ALA A 11 10.06 -8.87 11.74
CA ALA A 11 9.89 -10.31 11.82
C ALA A 11 9.87 -10.98 10.44
N LEU A 12 9.35 -10.32 9.41
CA LEU A 12 9.36 -10.81 8.02
C LEU A 12 10.74 -10.66 7.38
N ASP A 13 11.42 -9.53 7.60
CA ASP A 13 12.78 -9.30 7.10
C ASP A 13 13.77 -10.33 7.66
N GLY A 14 13.63 -10.67 8.95
CA GLY A 14 14.40 -11.75 9.57
C GLY A 14 14.22 -13.11 8.87
N ARG A 15 13.11 -13.33 8.16
CA ARG A 15 12.86 -14.55 7.37
C ARG A 15 13.42 -14.46 5.95
N LEU A 16 13.49 -13.26 5.37
CA LEU A 16 14.09 -13.01 4.05
C LEU A 16 15.62 -13.10 4.11
N GLY A 17 16.22 -12.72 5.23
CA GLY A 17 17.67 -12.76 5.48
C GLY A 17 18.45 -11.67 4.74
N THR A 18 18.24 -11.53 3.43
CA THR A 18 18.84 -10.46 2.61
C THR A 18 17.79 -9.89 1.65
N GLY A 19 17.71 -8.57 1.56
CA GLY A 19 16.77 -7.89 0.69
C GLY A 19 16.54 -6.45 1.12
N PRO A 20 15.74 -5.69 0.37
CA PRO A 20 15.21 -4.41 0.83
C PRO A 20 14.29 -4.60 2.03
N ASP A 21 14.28 -3.61 2.93
CA ASP A 21 13.44 -3.56 4.13
C ASP A 21 11.94 -3.60 3.77
N ALA A 22 11.17 -4.44 4.47
CA ALA A 22 9.72 -4.53 4.31
C ALA A 22 8.97 -3.41 5.05
N ALA A 23 9.65 -2.63 5.89
CA ALA A 23 9.05 -1.53 6.64
C ALA A 23 8.57 -0.40 5.71
N LEU A 24 7.31 -0.01 5.89
CA LEU A 24 6.74 1.13 5.19
C LEU A 24 7.14 2.44 5.87
N SER A 25 7.62 3.38 5.07
CA SER A 25 7.82 4.76 5.52
C SER A 25 6.48 5.37 5.97
N ARG A 26 6.53 6.37 6.85
CA ARG A 26 5.33 7.07 7.32
C ARG A 26 4.53 7.69 6.16
N GLU A 27 5.24 8.15 5.13
CA GLU A 27 4.65 8.75 3.94
C GLU A 27 3.92 7.73 3.07
N LEU A 28 4.34 6.46 3.07
CA LEU A 28 3.66 5.37 2.36
C LEU A 28 2.49 4.77 3.15
N LYS A 29 2.54 4.81 4.49
CA LYS A 29 1.44 4.29 5.34
C LYS A 29 0.11 5.00 5.06
N ASN A 30 0.11 6.33 4.99
CA ASN A 30 -1.14 7.10 4.85
C ASN A 30 -1.90 6.83 3.54
N PRO A 31 -1.28 6.89 2.34
CA PRO A 31 -1.97 6.59 1.10
C PRO A 31 -2.56 5.17 1.04
N LEU A 32 -1.86 4.17 1.59
CA LEU A 32 -2.38 2.79 1.65
C LEU A 32 -3.60 2.66 2.57
N LEU A 33 -3.58 3.36 3.71
CA LEU A 33 -4.73 3.39 4.62
C LEU A 33 -5.91 4.13 4.00
N ASP A 34 -5.66 5.23 3.28
CA ASP A 34 -6.69 5.95 2.54
C ASP A 34 -7.29 5.11 1.40
N LEU A 35 -6.47 4.37 0.66
CA LEU A 35 -6.94 3.41 -0.34
C LEU A 35 -7.86 2.36 0.29
N ALA A 36 -7.43 1.74 1.40
CA ALA A 36 -8.23 0.76 2.11
C ALA A 36 -9.57 1.34 2.55
N ARG A 37 -9.55 2.57 3.08
CA ARG A 37 -10.74 3.31 3.47
C ARG A 37 -11.66 3.53 2.29
N VAL A 38 -11.18 4.10 1.19
CA VAL A 38 -12.00 4.37 -0.02
C VAL A 38 -12.62 3.07 -0.55
N VAL A 39 -11.83 2.01 -0.73
CA VAL A 39 -12.33 0.72 -1.22
C VAL A 39 -13.39 0.12 -0.30
N ALA A 40 -13.22 0.25 1.02
CA ALA A 40 -14.18 -0.24 2.00
C ALA A 40 -15.52 0.52 2.00
N HIS A 41 -15.52 1.80 1.60
CA HIS A 41 -16.72 2.62 1.50
C HIS A 41 -17.40 2.48 0.13
N SER A 42 -16.63 2.46 -0.95
CA SER A 42 -17.14 2.45 -2.33
C SER A 42 -17.48 1.05 -2.86
N THR A 43 -17.05 -0.02 -2.16
CA THR A 43 -17.30 -1.42 -2.57
C THR A 43 -17.69 -2.28 -1.36
N GLU A 44 -17.50 -3.62 -1.43
CA GLU A 44 -17.60 -4.47 -0.24
C GLU A 44 -16.35 -4.34 0.64
N ARG A 45 -16.53 -4.21 1.96
CA ARG A 45 -15.42 -4.09 2.94
C ARG A 45 -14.34 -5.15 2.82
N LYS A 46 -14.70 -6.38 2.41
CA LYS A 46 -13.76 -7.50 2.21
C LYS A 46 -12.72 -7.22 1.12
N ASN A 47 -12.97 -6.26 0.24
CA ASN A 47 -12.08 -5.92 -0.87
C ASN A 47 -10.91 -5.02 -0.44
N ALA A 48 -11.02 -4.27 0.68
CA ALA A 48 -9.96 -3.38 1.15
C ALA A 48 -8.60 -4.07 1.41
N PRO A 49 -8.52 -5.22 2.12
CA PRO A 49 -7.25 -5.93 2.27
C PRO A 49 -6.72 -6.49 0.95
N LEU A 50 -7.59 -6.86 0.01
CA LEU A 50 -7.16 -7.35 -1.32
C LEU A 50 -6.61 -6.21 -2.18
N ALA A 51 -7.27 -5.05 -2.18
CA ALA A 51 -6.82 -3.87 -2.90
C ALA A 51 -5.46 -3.37 -2.40
N THR A 52 -5.25 -3.33 -1.09
CA THR A 52 -3.94 -2.96 -0.50
C THR A 52 -2.84 -3.98 -0.80
N PHE A 53 -3.14 -5.28 -0.81
CA PHE A 53 -2.18 -6.30 -1.25
C PHE A 53 -1.80 -6.13 -2.73
N ILE A 54 -2.77 -5.87 -3.61
CA ILE A 54 -2.52 -5.62 -5.03
C ILE A 54 -1.68 -4.35 -5.22
N ALA A 55 -1.99 -3.28 -4.48
CA ALA A 55 -1.21 -2.04 -4.48
C ALA A 55 0.25 -2.29 -4.08
N GLY A 56 0.49 -3.03 -3.00
CA GLY A 56 1.84 -3.41 -2.59
C GLY A 56 2.59 -4.18 -3.67
N ARG A 57 1.93 -5.14 -4.35
CA ARG A 57 2.55 -5.84 -5.49
C ARG A 57 2.90 -4.91 -6.65
N TYR A 58 2.05 -3.93 -6.93
CA TYR A 58 2.31 -2.95 -7.98
C TYR A 58 3.52 -2.08 -7.66
N VAL A 59 3.63 -1.59 -6.42
CA VAL A 59 4.78 -0.82 -5.94
C VAL A 59 6.09 -1.60 -6.13
N GLU A 60 6.10 -2.88 -5.75
CA GLU A 60 7.26 -3.76 -5.96
C GLU A 60 7.65 -3.89 -7.43
N LEU A 61 6.68 -4.06 -8.33
CA LEU A 61 6.92 -4.14 -9.77
C LEU A 61 7.44 -2.80 -10.34
N ARG A 62 6.95 -1.66 -9.85
CA ARG A 62 7.42 -0.34 -10.26
C ARG A 62 8.81 -0.02 -9.74
N ARG A 63 9.12 -0.43 -8.51
CA ARG A 63 10.48 -0.36 -7.95
C ARG A 63 11.47 -1.17 -8.78
N ALA A 64 11.08 -2.36 -9.23
CA ALA A 64 11.89 -3.16 -10.16
C ALA A 64 12.12 -2.49 -11.53
N GLN A 65 11.29 -1.51 -11.90
CA GLN A 65 11.45 -0.66 -13.08
C GLN A 65 12.19 0.66 -12.80
N GLY A 66 12.68 0.85 -11.57
CA GLY A 66 13.47 2.02 -11.16
C GLY A 66 12.66 3.22 -10.67
N ALA A 67 11.35 3.08 -10.43
CA ALA A 67 10.56 4.11 -9.76
C ALA A 67 10.83 4.11 -8.24
N ASP A 68 10.72 5.27 -7.61
CA ASP A 68 10.64 5.36 -6.15
C ASP A 68 9.23 5.02 -5.65
N ASP A 69 9.12 4.69 -4.36
CA ASP A 69 7.88 4.23 -3.75
C ASP A 69 6.77 5.31 -3.76
N MET A 70 7.13 6.60 -3.70
CA MET A 70 6.17 7.70 -3.69
C MET A 70 5.56 7.92 -5.08
N THR A 71 6.36 7.78 -6.14
CA THR A 71 5.86 7.75 -7.52
C THR A 71 4.89 6.58 -7.70
N ALA A 72 5.28 5.38 -7.27
CA ALA A 72 4.46 4.18 -7.45
C ALA A 72 3.15 4.22 -6.65
N ILE A 73 3.16 4.74 -5.42
CA ILE A 73 1.93 4.88 -4.63
C ILE A 73 1.00 5.97 -5.17
N GLY A 74 1.55 7.04 -5.77
CA GLY A 74 0.78 8.05 -6.49
C GLY A 74 0.01 7.45 -7.66
N GLU A 75 0.67 6.62 -8.47
CA GLU A 75 0.03 5.90 -9.58
C GLU A 75 -1.11 4.97 -9.09
N VAL A 76 -0.95 4.32 -7.93
CA VAL A 76 -2.01 3.53 -7.29
C VAL A 76 -3.20 4.40 -6.91
N ALA A 77 -2.96 5.56 -6.28
CA ALA A 77 -4.02 6.48 -5.88
C ALA A 77 -4.80 6.99 -7.10
N GLU A 78 -4.09 7.42 -8.16
CA GLU A 78 -4.72 7.85 -9.40
C GLU A 78 -5.57 6.76 -10.06
N ALA A 79 -5.10 5.50 -10.02
CA ALA A 79 -5.86 4.37 -10.55
C ALA A 79 -7.13 4.10 -9.73
N ALA A 80 -7.04 4.21 -8.41
CA ALA A 80 -8.19 4.06 -7.51
C ALA A 80 -9.22 5.17 -7.75
N GLU A 81 -8.80 6.44 -7.82
CA GLU A 81 -9.68 7.59 -8.09
C GLU A 81 -10.45 7.46 -9.42
N LYS A 82 -9.78 6.96 -10.47
CA LYS A 82 -10.43 6.74 -11.78
C LYS A 82 -11.51 5.65 -11.75
N LEU A 83 -11.37 4.65 -10.87
CA LEU A 83 -12.27 3.50 -10.78
C LEU A 83 -13.35 3.67 -9.70
N LEU A 84 -13.04 4.42 -8.66
CA LEU A 84 -13.87 4.70 -7.50
C LEU A 84 -14.03 6.22 -7.43
N PRO A 85 -14.81 6.83 -8.35
CA PRO A 85 -15.03 8.27 -8.31
C PRO A 85 -15.54 8.63 -6.91
N ALA A 86 -15.02 9.73 -6.37
CA ALA A 86 -15.51 10.29 -5.13
C ALA A 86 -17.04 10.31 -5.18
N GLU A 87 -17.70 9.89 -4.08
CA GLU A 87 -19.14 10.04 -3.94
C GLU A 87 -19.50 11.45 -4.42
N GLY A 88 -20.37 11.53 -5.43
CA GLY A 88 -20.73 12.79 -6.04
C GLY A 88 -21.20 13.78 -4.97
N ASP A 89 -20.69 15.00 -5.05
CA ASP A 89 -21.27 16.18 -4.41
C ASP A 89 -22.77 16.32 -4.74
#